data_AF-A0A7S7Q7B3-F1
#
_entry.id   AF-A0A7S7Q7B3-F1
#
_cell.length_a   1.000
_cell.length_b   1.000
_cell.length_c   1.000
_cell.angle_alpha   90.00
_cell.angle_beta   90.00
_cell.angle_gamma   90.00
#
_symmetry.space_group_name_H-M   'P 1'
#
loop_
_entity.id
_entity.type
_entity.pdbx_description
1 polymer ?
#
loop_
_entity_poly.entity_id
_entity_poly.type
_entity_poly.pdbx_seq_one_letter_code
_entity_poly.pdbx_strand_id
1 'polypeptide(L)'
;MKYVGDRPYSDPEKAARRLMEHARAFEPIQDGRIYIEKINYPMIYLDKATPAEYWAGLQYAKDQGWLEYHESGTFVRMLQPGKDLFA
;
A
#
# COMPACT_ATOMS: atom_id res chain seq x y z
N MET A 1 1.21 -30.47 6.86
CA MET A 1 1.49 -29.09 6.39
C MET A 1 0.39 -28.69 5.43
N LYS A 2 -0.41 -27.66 5.73
CA LYS A 2 -1.30 -27.08 4.72
C LYS A 2 -0.39 -26.42 3.68
N TYR A 3 -0.48 -26.84 2.42
CA TYR A 3 0.06 -26.09 1.29
C TYR A 3 -0.64 -24.73 1.31
N VAL A 4 0.03 -23.75 1.92
CA VAL A 4 -0.32 -22.35 1.70
C VAL A 4 0.23 -22.09 0.31
N GLY A 5 -0.64 -22.10 -0.71
CA GLY A 5 -0.24 -21.74 -2.08
C GLY A 5 0.50 -20.41 -2.10
N ASP A 6 1.22 -20.13 -3.20
CA ASP A 6 1.99 -18.90 -3.38
C ASP A 6 1.21 -17.70 -2.84
N ARG A 7 1.67 -17.16 -1.70
CA ARG A 7 1.00 -16.01 -1.10
C ARG A 7 1.29 -14.82 -1.99
N PRO A 8 0.25 -14.19 -2.57
CA PRO A 8 0.44 -13.24 -3.67
C PRO A 8 1.28 -12.03 -3.28
N TYR A 9 1.40 -11.71 -1.99
CA TYR A 9 2.06 -10.52 -1.44
C TYR A 9 3.16 -10.84 -0.42
N SER A 10 3.72 -12.05 -0.47
CA SER A 10 4.89 -12.42 0.36
C SER A 10 6.15 -11.63 -0.01
N ASP A 11 6.22 -11.12 -1.24
CA ASP A 11 7.20 -10.14 -1.70
C ASP A 11 6.76 -8.71 -1.30
N PRO A 12 7.52 -8.00 -0.45
CA PRO A 12 7.19 -6.65 -0.03
C PRO A 12 7.11 -5.64 -1.17
N GLU A 13 7.90 -5.77 -2.24
CA GLU A 13 7.80 -4.86 -3.39
C GLU A 13 6.47 -5.05 -4.11
N LYS A 14 6.09 -6.31 -4.36
CA LYS A 14 4.82 -6.65 -4.97
C LYS A 14 3.63 -6.17 -4.13
N ALA A 15 3.72 -6.30 -2.80
CA ALA A 15 2.75 -5.76 -1.88
C ALA A 15 2.68 -4.21 -1.96
N ALA A 16 3.83 -3.55 -1.97
CA ALA A 16 3.95 -2.10 -2.10
C ALA A 16 3.32 -1.58 -3.40
N ARG A 17 3.65 -2.19 -4.54
CA ARG A 17 3.08 -1.82 -5.86
C ARG A 17 1.55 -1.91 -5.84
N ARG A 18 1.00 -2.97 -5.24
CA ARG A 18 -0.46 -3.10 -5.09
C ARG A 18 -1.06 -2.02 -4.19
N LEU A 19 -0.40 -1.64 -3.10
CA LEU A 19 -0.84 -0.51 -2.28
C LEU A 19 -0.83 0.81 -3.06
N MET A 20 0.17 1.03 -3.91
CA MET A 20 0.24 2.22 -4.76
C MET A 20 -0.89 2.24 -5.81
N GLU A 21 -1.29 1.07 -6.35
CA GLU A 21 -2.45 0.96 -7.24
C GLU A 21 -3.76 1.35 -6.52
N HIS A 22 -3.98 0.86 -5.29
CA HIS A 22 -5.14 1.26 -4.49
C HIS A 22 -5.12 2.74 -4.14
N ALA A 23 -3.95 3.30 -3.82
CA ALA A 23 -3.79 4.71 -3.54
C ALA A 23 -4.13 5.58 -4.77
N ARG A 24 -3.68 5.19 -5.97
CA ARG A 24 -3.96 5.88 -7.23
C ARG A 24 -5.44 5.87 -7.61
N ALA A 25 -6.17 4.83 -7.21
CA ALA A 25 -7.60 4.69 -7.52
C ALA A 25 -8.49 5.64 -6.68
N PHE A 26 -7.94 6.29 -5.66
CA PHE A 26 -8.68 7.18 -4.77
C PHE A 26 -8.31 8.64 -5.03
N GLU A 27 -9.33 9.51 -5.15
CA GLU A 27 -9.13 10.96 -5.23
C GLU A 27 -8.62 11.48 -3.87
N PRO A 28 -7.39 12.03 -3.78
CA PRO A 28 -6.87 12.54 -2.52
C PRO A 28 -7.69 13.70 -1.98
N ILE A 29 -7.72 13.84 -0.65
CA ILE A 29 -8.26 15.03 0.02
C ILE A 29 -7.14 16.05 0.22
N GLN A 30 -7.51 17.33 0.44
CA GLN A 30 -6.64 18.44 0.85
C GLN A 30 -5.19 18.34 0.31
N ASP A 31 -4.17 18.41 1.16
CA ASP A 31 -2.73 18.41 0.83
C ASP A 31 -2.19 17.09 0.20
N GLY A 32 -3.05 16.33 -0.49
CA GLY A 32 -2.72 15.06 -1.13
C GLY A 32 -2.89 13.84 -0.20
N ARG A 33 -3.51 14.01 0.96
CA ARG A 33 -3.77 12.92 1.92
C ARG A 33 -4.80 11.93 1.38
N ILE A 34 -4.57 10.68 1.71
CA ILE A 34 -5.46 9.56 1.47
C ILE A 34 -5.69 8.89 2.83
N TYR A 35 -6.96 8.65 3.20
CA TYR A 35 -7.25 7.85 4.39
C TYR A 35 -6.65 6.45 4.23
N ILE A 36 -5.90 6.00 5.22
CA ILE A 36 -5.21 4.71 5.17
C ILE A 36 -6.17 3.54 4.92
N GLU A 37 -7.43 3.70 5.33
CA GLU A 37 -8.46 2.69 5.12
C GLU A 37 -8.73 2.40 3.63
N LYS A 38 -8.51 3.40 2.77
CA LYS A 38 -8.68 3.28 1.31
C LYS A 38 -7.65 2.35 0.67
N ILE A 39 -6.52 2.12 1.33
CA ILE A 39 -5.51 1.15 0.88
C ILE A 39 -5.51 -0.12 1.72
N ASN A 40 -5.79 -0.05 3.04
CA ASN A 40 -5.75 -1.23 3.91
C ASN A 40 -6.93 -2.19 3.65
N TYR A 41 -8.13 -1.65 3.40
CA TYR A 41 -9.34 -2.43 3.26
C TYR A 41 -9.29 -3.27 1.99
N PRO A 42 -9.04 -2.69 0.80
CA PRO A 42 -8.97 -3.50 -0.40
C PRO A 42 -7.79 -4.50 -0.36
N MET A 43 -6.64 -4.13 0.20
CA MET A 43 -5.50 -5.04 0.32
C MET A 43 -5.82 -6.28 1.17
N ILE A 44 -6.43 -6.09 2.35
CA ILE A 44 -6.69 -7.21 3.28
C ILE A 44 -7.95 -7.97 2.89
N TYR A 45 -9.05 -7.27 2.58
CA TYR A 45 -10.36 -7.91 2.42
C TYR A 45 -10.68 -8.31 0.98
N LEU A 46 -10.16 -7.60 -0.02
CA LEU A 46 -10.40 -7.93 -1.43
C LEU A 46 -9.27 -8.77 -2.00
N ASP A 47 -8.02 -8.31 -1.85
CA ASP A 47 -6.84 -8.98 -2.38
C ASP A 47 -6.34 -10.14 -1.50
N LYS A 48 -6.90 -10.29 -0.29
CA LYS A 48 -6.58 -11.37 0.68
C LYS A 48 -5.14 -11.36 1.16
N ALA A 49 -4.47 -10.21 1.17
CA ALA A 49 -3.20 -10.06 1.86
C ALA A 49 -3.38 -10.27 3.37
N THR A 50 -2.37 -10.85 4.00
CA THR A 50 -2.31 -10.89 5.47
C THR A 50 -1.94 -9.52 6.03
N PRO A 51 -2.25 -9.22 7.31
CA PRO A 51 -1.80 -7.99 7.95
C PRO A 51 -0.28 -7.79 7.92
N ALA A 52 0.50 -8.88 7.99
CA ALA A 52 1.96 -8.82 7.91
C ALA A 52 2.45 -8.41 6.52
N GLU A 53 1.84 -8.94 5.46
CA GLU A 53 2.17 -8.59 4.07
C GLU A 53 1.77 -7.15 3.74
N TYR A 54 0.62 -6.69 4.24
CA TYR A 54 0.22 -5.28 4.18
C TYR A 54 1.28 -4.37 4.81
N TRP A 55 1.72 -4.68 6.03
CA TRP A 55 2.72 -3.88 6.73
C TRP A 55 4.08 -3.90 6.05
N ALA A 56 4.51 -5.06 5.56
CA ALA A 56 5.76 -5.18 4.81
C ALA A 56 5.74 -4.35 3.52
N GLY A 57 4.63 -4.37 2.77
CA GLY A 57 4.45 -3.53 1.59
C GLY A 57 4.40 -2.04 1.92
N LEU A 58 3.74 -1.65 3.02
CA LEU A 58 3.66 -0.25 3.44
C LEU A 58 5.05 0.28 3.85
N GLN A 59 5.82 -0.51 4.59
CA GLN A 59 7.20 -0.18 4.96
C GLN A 59 8.08 -0.06 3.72
N TYR A 60 8.00 -1.02 2.81
CA TYR A 60 8.75 -0.98 1.55
C TYR A 60 8.44 0.28 0.74
N ALA A 61 7.16 0.61 0.54
CA ALA A 61 6.76 1.83 -0.18
C ALA A 61 7.28 3.12 0.48
N LYS A 62 7.32 3.16 1.82
CA LYS A 62 7.88 4.27 2.58
C LYS A 62 9.40 4.37 2.38
N ASP A 63 10.11 3.25 2.49
CA ASP A 63 11.57 3.20 2.36
C ASP A 63 12.05 3.56 0.94
N GLN A 64 11.25 3.22 -0.09
CA GLN A 64 11.51 3.64 -1.46
C GLN A 64 11.12 5.11 -1.75
N GLY A 65 10.54 5.82 -0.79
CA GLY A 65 10.05 7.18 -0.99
C GLY A 65 8.86 7.26 -1.97
N TRP A 66 8.11 6.16 -2.14
CA TRP A 66 6.91 6.14 -2.98
C TRP A 66 5.70 6.72 -2.24
N LEU A 67 5.68 6.57 -0.93
CA LEU A 67 4.55 6.94 -0.08
C LEU A 67 5.05 7.49 1.26
N GLU A 68 4.41 8.55 1.72
CA GLU A 68 4.57 9.06 3.08
C GLU A 68 3.49 8.46 3.97
N TYR A 69 3.90 7.92 5.11
CA TYR A 69 3.00 7.48 6.18
C TYR A 69 2.93 8.55 7.26
N HIS A 70 1.74 9.12 7.48
CA HIS A 70 1.55 10.17 8.48
C HIS A 70 1.64 9.60 9.90
N GLU A 71 2.25 10.33 10.83
CA GLU A 71 2.50 9.88 12.21
C GLU A 71 1.23 9.50 12.98
N SER A 72 0.08 10.10 12.64
CA SER A 72 -1.21 9.76 13.24
C SER A 72 -1.71 8.37 12.85
N GLY A 73 -1.11 7.75 11.84
CA GLY A 73 -1.55 6.48 11.25
C GLY A 73 -2.87 6.54 10.48
N THR A 74 -3.49 7.73 10.39
CA THR A 74 -4.77 7.93 9.71
C THR A 74 -4.61 8.12 8.20
N PHE A 75 -3.47 8.68 7.78
CA PHE A 75 -3.26 9.14 6.43
C PHE A 75 -1.99 8.60 5.81
N VAL A 76 -2.03 8.46 4.50
CA VAL A 76 -0.86 8.30 3.64
C VAL A 76 -0.91 9.33 2.52
N ARG A 77 0.22 9.60 1.88
CA ARG A 77 0.30 10.48 0.72
C ARG A 77 1.25 9.90 -0.33
N MET A 78 0.79 9.80 -1.57
CA MET A 78 1.67 9.38 -2.67
C MET A 78 2.70 10.48 -2.95
N LEU A 79 3.97 10.10 -2.97
CA LEU A 79 5.09 10.96 -3.36
C LEU A 79 5.35 10.83 -4.86
N GLN A 80 6.11 11.76 -5.43
CA GLN A 80 6.37 11.77 -6.87
C GLN A 80 6.96 10.44 -7.38
N PRO A 81 7.98 9.84 -6.73
CA PRO A 81 8.51 8.54 -7.18
C PRO A 81 7.46 7.42 -7.21
N GLY A 82 6.47 7.47 -6.31
CA GLY A 82 5.37 6.51 -6.29
C GLY A 82 4.33 6.74 -7.39
N LYS A 83 4.14 7.99 -7.82
CA LYS A 83 3.30 8.33 -8.97
C LYS A 83 3.96 7.91 -10.28
N ASP A 84 5.29 8.03 -10.36
CA ASP A 84 6.09 7.71 -11.55
C ASP A 84 6.09 6.19 -11.86
N LEU A 85 5.68 5.33 -10.92
CA LEU A 85 5.44 3.90 -11.18
C LEU A 85 4.35 3.64 -12.24
N PHE A 86 3.54 4.64 -12.56
CA PHE A 86 2.37 4.54 -13.43
C PHE A 86 2.36 5.53 -14.60
N ALA A 87 3.47 6.23 -14.83
CA ALA A 87 3.65 7.20 -15.90
C ALA A 87 3.94 6.55 -17.25
#